data_AF-A0A2E7TMB7-F1
#
_entry.id   AF-A0A2E7TMB7-F1
#
_cell.length_a   1.000
_cell.length_b   1.000
_cell.length_c   1.000
_cell.angle_alpha   90.00
_cell.angle_beta   90.00
_cell.angle_gamma   90.00
#
_symmetry.space_group_name_H-M   'P 1'
#
loop_
_entity.id
_entity.type
_entity.pdbx_description
1 polymer ?
#
loop_
_entity_poly.entity_id
_entity_poly.type
_entity_poly.pdbx_seq_one_letter_code
_entity_poly.pdbx_strand_id
1 'polypeptide(L)' 'MTKKIWYAPNKFESYDEEEIRAVEDCLRDGWLAGFGKRTVEFEERVSELFGKEHGLFVNSGSSAILLGLLAL' A
#
# COMPACT_ATOMS: atom_id res chain seq x y z
N MET A 1 18.81 6.79 26.27
CA MET A 1 17.43 6.30 26.55
C MET A 1 16.97 5.47 25.36
N THR A 2 16.36 4.32 25.58
CA THR A 2 15.88 3.43 24.50
C THR A 2 14.68 4.06 23.81
N LYS A 3 14.69 4.15 22.47
CA LYS A 3 13.57 4.68 21.67
C LYS A 3 12.35 3.77 21.88
N LYS A 4 11.19 4.34 22.25
CA LYS A 4 9.93 3.59 22.31
C LYS A 4 9.47 3.29 20.88
N ILE A 5 9.13 2.04 20.61
CA ILE A 5 8.53 1.60 19.34
C ILE A 5 7.03 1.43 19.60
N TRP A 6 6.21 2.16 18.83
CA TRP A 6 4.76 2.08 18.91
C TRP A 6 4.24 1.11 17.85
N TYR A 7 3.24 0.31 18.20
CA TYR A 7 2.58 -0.61 17.26
C TYR A 7 1.89 0.13 16.09
N ALA A 8 1.32 1.30 16.37
CA ALA A 8 0.70 2.17 15.39
C ALA A 8 1.00 3.63 15.79
N PRO A 9 2.20 4.14 15.44
CA PRO A 9 2.46 5.56 15.62
C PRO A 9 1.46 6.36 14.77
N ASN A 10 1.20 7.60 15.15
CA ASN A 10 0.26 8.49 14.43
C ASN A 10 0.92 9.85 14.07
N LYS A 11 2.25 9.85 13.98
CA LYS A 11 3.09 11.02 13.67
C LYS A 11 4.16 10.58 12.68
N PHE A 12 5.20 11.40 12.52
CA PHE A 12 6.38 11.13 11.68
C PHE A 12 7.21 9.89 12.07
N GLU A 13 6.70 9.04 12.97
CA GLU A 13 7.29 7.75 13.30
C GLU A 13 6.68 6.62 12.46
N SER A 14 5.57 6.89 11.76
CA SER A 14 4.82 5.92 10.94
C SER A 14 5.24 5.89 9.48
N TYR A 15 5.94 6.93 9.04
CA TYR A 15 6.46 7.16 7.70
C TYR A 15 7.60 8.17 7.83
N ASP A 16 8.46 8.25 6.82
CA ASP A 16 9.55 9.22 6.74
C ASP A 16 9.49 10.02 5.43
N GLU A 17 10.61 10.66 5.07
CA GLU A 17 10.72 11.50 3.89
C GLU A 17 10.57 10.72 2.58
N GLU A 18 10.85 9.41 2.57
CA GLU A 18 10.70 8.56 1.39
C GLU A 18 9.22 8.42 1.01
N GLU A 19 8.35 8.08 1.96
CA GLU A 19 6.91 7.97 1.66
C GLU A 19 6.29 9.32 1.29
N ILE A 20 6.73 10.41 1.91
CA ILE A 20 6.24 11.75 1.56
C ILE A 20 6.58 12.10 0.11
N ARG A 21 7.83 11.85 -0.32
CA ARG A 21 8.24 12.08 -1.71
C ARG A 21 7.50 11.18 -2.68
N ALA A 22 7.27 9.91 -2.32
CA ALA A 22 6.50 9.00 -3.15
C ALA A 22 5.06 9.50 -3.37
N VAL A 23 4.43 10.08 -2.35
CA VAL A 23 3.10 10.71 -2.47
C VAL A 23 3.16 11.98 -3.31
N GLU A 24 4.19 12.82 -3.14
CA GLU A 24 4.39 14.00 -3.97
C GLU A 24 4.51 13.64 -5.45
N ASP A 25 5.33 12.64 -5.79
CA ASP A 25 5.51 12.14 -7.15
C ASP A 25 4.18 11.62 -7.74
N CYS A 26 3.39 10.89 -6.94
CA CYS A 26 2.05 10.46 -7.37
C CYS A 26 1.16 11.65 -7.77
N LEU A 27 1.16 12.71 -6.97
CA LEU A 27 0.35 13.90 -7.22
C LEU A 27 0.85 14.67 -8.45
N ARG A 28 2.17 14.79 -8.64
CA ARG A 28 2.77 15.46 -9.79
C ARG A 28 2.56 14.70 -11.10
N ASP A 29 2.55 13.37 -11.04
CA ASP A 29 2.29 12.49 -12.18
C ASP A 29 0.79 12.39 -12.54
N GLY A 30 -0.10 13.01 -11.75
CA GLY A 30 -1.55 12.94 -11.97
C GLY A 30 -2.15 11.55 -11.67
N TRP A 31 -1.47 10.75 -10.85
CA TRP A 31 -1.93 9.42 -10.45
C TRP A 31 -2.99 9.54 -9.35
N LEU A 32 -4.24 9.82 -9.73
CA LEU A 32 -5.32 10.16 -8.80
C LEU A 32 -6.35 9.04 -8.56
N ALA A 33 -6.43 8.08 -9.48
CA ALA A 33 -7.48 7.07 -9.48
C ALA A 33 -7.05 5.69 -8.97
N GLY A 34 -5.81 5.56 -8.46
CA GLY A 34 -5.34 4.33 -7.81
C GLY A 34 -5.09 3.14 -8.74
N PHE A 35 -5.15 3.33 -10.06
CA PHE A 35 -4.80 2.33 -11.08
C PHE A 35 -3.60 2.79 -11.91
N GLY A 36 -2.77 1.86 -12.37
CA GLY A 36 -1.62 2.14 -13.24
C GLY A 36 -0.31 1.55 -12.72
N LYS A 37 0.81 2.04 -13.25
CA LYS A 37 2.15 1.45 -13.01
C LYS A 37 2.47 1.24 -11.53
N ARG A 38 2.17 2.22 -10.68
CA ARG A 38 2.44 2.14 -9.23
C ARG A 38 1.59 1.07 -8.53
N THR A 39 0.34 0.91 -8.93
CA THR A 39 -0.53 -0.18 -8.42
C THR A 39 0.04 -1.54 -8.81
N VAL A 40 0.40 -1.69 -10.09
CA VAL A 40 0.96 -2.95 -10.63
C VAL A 40 2.25 -3.32 -9.91
N GLU A 41 3.15 -2.36 -9.74
CA GLU A 41 4.40 -2.58 -8.99
C GLU A 41 4.13 -2.98 -7.53
N PHE A 42 3.13 -2.35 -6.88
CA PHE A 42 2.74 -2.71 -5.53
C PHE A 42 2.17 -4.14 -5.46
N GLU A 43 1.28 -4.51 -6.38
CA GLU A 43 0.72 -5.86 -6.48
C GLU A 43 1.82 -6.91 -6.68
N GLU A 44 2.73 -6.70 -7.63
CA GLU A 44 3.86 -7.60 -7.91
C GLU A 44 4.75 -7.81 -6.68
N ARG A 45 5.18 -6.71 -6.04
CA ARG A 45 6.05 -6.76 -4.85
C ARG A 45 5.39 -7.46 -3.67
N VAL A 46 4.10 -7.20 -3.43
CA VAL A 46 3.35 -7.82 -2.34
C VAL A 46 3.11 -9.31 -2.64
N SER A 47 2.74 -9.67 -3.87
CA SER A 47 2.59 -11.06 -4.28
C SER A 47 3.87 -11.86 -4.08
N GLU A 48 5.02 -11.30 -4.50
CA GLU A 48 6.32 -11.93 -4.29
C GLU A 48 6.62 -12.13 -2.80
N LEU A 49 6.42 -11.09 -1.98
CA LEU A 49 6.66 -11.14 -0.53
C LEU A 49 5.86 -12.26 0.17
N PHE A 50 4.63 -12.52 -0.28
CA PHE A 50 3.76 -13.56 0.28
C PHE A 50 3.81 -14.90 -0.47
N GLY A 51 4.69 -15.03 -1.48
CA GLY A 51 4.81 -16.24 -2.30
C GLY A 51 3.53 -16.60 -3.06
N LYS A 52 2.84 -15.60 -3.61
CA LYS A 52 1.60 -15.74 -4.39
C LYS A 52 1.85 -15.41 -5.85
N GLU A 53 1.15 -16.11 -6.74
CA GLU A 53 1.21 -15.85 -8.18
C GLU A 53 0.56 -14.52 -8.56
N HIS A 54 -0.49 -14.13 -7.83
CA HIS A 54 -1.27 -12.92 -8.09
C HIS A 54 -1.53 -12.13 -6.80
N GLY A 55 -1.78 -10.83 -6.98
CA GLY A 55 -2.08 -9.86 -5.93
C GLY A 55 -3.06 -8.85 -6.49
N LEU A 56 -3.95 -8.36 -5.63
CA LEU A 56 -4.98 -7.42 -6.03
C LEU A 56 -5.06 -6.28 -5.01
N PHE A 57 -4.71 -5.09 -5.46
CA PHE A 57 -4.78 -3.88 -4.67
C PHE A 57 -6.24 -3.40 -4.56
N VAL A 58 -6.67 -3.15 -3.33
CA VAL A 58 -7.99 -2.60 -3.02
C VAL A 58 -7.89 -1.54 -1.94
N ASN A 59 -8.88 -0.66 -1.86
CA ASN A 59 -8.87 0.48 -0.96
C ASN A 59 -9.01 0.12 0.54
N SER A 60 -9.36 -1.12 0.89
CA SER A 60 -9.46 -1.57 2.28
C SER A 60 -9.46 -3.09 2.40
N GLY A 61 -9.13 -3.61 3.59
CA GLY A 61 -9.25 -5.04 3.89
C GLY A 61 -10.69 -5.56 3.84
N SER A 62 -11.68 -4.74 4.20
CA SER A 62 -13.09 -5.10 4.07
C SER A 62 -13.49 -5.31 2.61
N SER A 63 -13.01 -4.45 1.70
CA SER A 63 -13.22 -4.61 0.25
C SER A 63 -12.58 -5.90 -0.27
N ALA A 64 -11.39 -6.26 0.24
CA ALA A 64 -10.71 -7.50 -0.13
C ALA A 64 -11.55 -8.74 0.24
N ILE A 65 -12.09 -8.77 1.45
CA ILE A 65 -12.94 -9.87 1.92
C ILE A 65 -14.22 -9.95 1.09
N LEU A 66 -14.90 -8.82 0.87
CA LEU A 66 -16.12 -8.77 0.07
C LEU A 66 -15.87 -9.31 -1.35
N LEU A 67 -14.82 -8.84 -2.01
CA LEU A 67 -14.48 -9.27 -3.36
C LEU A 67 -14.11 -10.76 -3.40
N GLY A 68 -13.34 -11.24 -2.41
CA GLY A 68 -13.01 -12.65 -2.28
C GLY A 68 -14.23 -13.55 -2.13
N LEU A 69 -15.25 -13.11 -1.37
CA LEU A 69 -16.51 -13.84 -1.25
C LEU A 69 -17.34 -13.84 -2.54
N LEU A 70 -17.32 -12.73 -3.30
CA LEU A 70 -18.04 -12.61 -4.57
C LEU A 70 -17.38 -13.40 -5.72
N ALA A 71 -16.11 -13.76 -5.58
CA ALA A 71 -15.35 -14.49 -6.60
C ALA A 71 -15.45 -16.02 -6.49
N LEU A 72 -16.09 -16.55 -5.43
CA LEU A 72 -16.36 -17.97 -5.19
C LEU A 72 -17.68 -18.41 -5.84
#